data_AF-A0AAJ1FEH5-F1
#
_entry.id   AF-A0AAJ1FEH5-F1
#
_cell.length_a   1.000
_cell.length_b   1.000
_cell.length_c   1.000
_cell.angle_alpha   90.00
_cell.angle_beta   90.00
_cell.angle_gamma   90.00
#
_symmetry.space_group_name_H-M   'P 1'
#
loop_
_entity.id
_entity.type
_entity.pdbx_description
1 polymer ?
#
loop_
_entity_poly.entity_id
_entity_poly.type
_entity_poly.pdbx_seq_one_letter_code
_entity_poly.pdbx_strand_id
1 'polypeptide(L)'
;MAGSDGRDSWNEATKEKRYTEAYDALNSALKKTPATPHALSDALWIARELGRTNEEVQRLEWRLYALLTWISLLGEGSEQYPAVVVNVRDEYTFMYDYMGVRKVLGQQLIRKDDGIPYDKIDIEPLDTSDSKISEVWFDVSYPFTMLASPGHWAKKLTGETLTKDTAPENEPGVPSPGE
;
A
#
# COMPACT_ATOMS: atom_id res chain seq x y z
N MET A 1 -14.51 23.30 6.94
CA MET A 1 -15.00 22.01 6.40
C MET A 1 -13.92 21.47 5.49
N ALA A 2 -13.02 20.65 6.04
CA ALA A 2 -11.98 19.99 5.27
C ALA A 2 -12.56 18.67 4.78
N GLY A 3 -12.65 18.51 3.46
CA GLY A 3 -13.11 17.29 2.81
C GLY A 3 -12.25 16.12 3.25
N SER A 4 -12.90 15.01 3.59
CA SER A 4 -12.28 13.71 3.77
C SER A 4 -11.70 13.27 2.43
N ASP A 5 -10.48 13.70 2.16
CA ASP A 5 -9.74 13.35 0.97
C ASP A 5 -9.39 11.85 1.02
N GLY A 6 -9.90 11.10 0.05
CA GLY A 6 -9.19 9.99 -0.59
C GLY A 6 -8.75 8.78 0.23
N ARG A 7 -9.20 8.56 1.47
CA ARG A 7 -8.98 7.27 2.14
C ARG A 7 -9.97 6.25 1.60
N ASP A 8 -9.55 5.56 0.53
CA ASP A 8 -10.10 4.33 -0.03
C ASP A 8 -11.50 3.97 0.49
N SER A 9 -12.52 4.71 0.06
CA SER A 9 -13.88 4.51 0.56
C SER A 9 -14.40 3.08 0.32
N TRP A 10 -13.80 2.38 -0.65
CA TRP A 10 -14.07 0.97 -0.90
C TRP A 10 -13.54 0.03 0.19
N ASN A 11 -12.50 0.39 0.95
CA ASN A 11 -11.94 -0.49 1.99
C ASN A 11 -12.94 -0.77 3.11
N GLU A 12 -13.65 0.26 3.59
CA GLU A 12 -14.68 0.08 4.62
C GLU A 12 -15.88 -0.67 4.06
N ALA A 13 -16.32 -0.35 2.83
CA ALA A 13 -17.39 -1.09 2.16
C ALA A 13 -17.02 -2.58 1.95
N THR A 14 -15.77 -2.90 1.60
CA THR A 14 -15.27 -4.27 1.48
C THR A 14 -15.29 -5.02 2.81
N LYS A 15 -14.83 -4.38 3.90
CA LYS A 15 -14.88 -5.00 5.25
C LYS A 15 -16.31 -5.32 5.69
N GLU A 16 -17.25 -4.45 5.34
CA GLU A 16 -18.67 -4.61 5.62
C GLU A 16 -19.40 -5.49 4.59
N LYS A 17 -18.67 -6.11 3.65
CA LYS A 17 -19.20 -6.95 2.56
C LYS A 17 -20.20 -6.23 1.65
N ARG A 18 -20.19 -4.91 1.61
CA ARG A 18 -20.94 -4.07 0.67
C ARG A 18 -20.23 -4.01 -0.68
N TYR A 19 -20.09 -5.16 -1.31
CA TYR A 19 -19.24 -5.34 -2.50
C TYR A 19 -19.66 -4.49 -3.71
N THR A 20 -20.97 -4.29 -3.94
CA THR A 20 -21.44 -3.43 -5.02
C THR A 20 -20.97 -1.98 -4.85
N GLU A 21 -21.09 -1.45 -3.63
CA GLU A 21 -20.66 -0.08 -3.32
C GLU A 21 -19.14 0.07 -3.39
N ALA A 22 -18.41 -0.92 -2.86
CA ALA A 22 -16.95 -0.97 -2.97
C ALA A 22 -16.50 -0.97 -4.44
N TYR A 23 -17.16 -1.76 -5.30
CA TYR A 23 -16.86 -1.82 -6.72
C TYR A 23 -17.16 -0.50 -7.45
N ASP A 24 -18.26 0.18 -7.13
CA ASP A 24 -18.61 1.47 -7.74
C ASP A 24 -17.63 2.58 -7.31
N ALA A 25 -17.19 2.56 -6.05
CA ALA A 25 -16.15 3.44 -5.54
C ALA A 25 -14.81 3.19 -6.25
N LEU A 26 -14.40 1.93 -6.41
CA LEU A 26 -13.20 1.55 -7.15
C LEU A 26 -13.25 1.97 -8.62
N ASN A 27 -14.36 1.73 -9.30
CA ASN A 27 -14.54 2.18 -10.68
C ASN A 27 -14.46 3.70 -10.81
N SER A 28 -14.97 4.44 -9.82
CA SER A 28 -14.88 5.90 -9.79
C SER A 28 -13.45 6.39 -9.53
N ALA A 29 -12.70 5.70 -8.68
CA ALA A 29 -11.28 5.97 -8.47
C ALA A 29 -10.45 5.68 -9.73
N LEU A 30 -10.64 4.50 -10.34
CA LEU A 30 -9.94 4.07 -11.55
C LEU A 30 -10.24 4.92 -12.79
N LYS A 31 -11.34 5.68 -12.81
CA LYS A 31 -11.58 6.70 -13.86
C LYS A 31 -10.64 7.91 -13.71
N LYS A 32 -10.23 8.24 -12.48
CA LYS A 32 -9.33 9.37 -12.17
C LYS A 32 -7.87 8.93 -12.22
N THR A 33 -7.58 7.75 -11.68
CA THR A 33 -6.23 7.19 -11.58
C THR A 33 -6.20 5.78 -12.20
N PRO A 34 -6.27 5.67 -13.54
CA PRO A 34 -6.43 4.39 -14.23
C PRO A 34 -5.23 3.44 -14.13
N ALA A 35 -4.05 3.97 -13.77
CA ALA A 35 -2.79 3.25 -13.63
C ALA A 35 -2.43 3.03 -12.14
N THR A 36 -3.35 2.40 -11.40
CA THR A 36 -3.20 2.13 -9.96
C THR A 36 -3.31 0.62 -9.71
N PRO A 37 -2.18 -0.12 -9.65
CA PRO A 37 -2.18 -1.57 -9.48
C PRO A 37 -3.04 -2.09 -8.33
N HIS A 38 -2.88 -1.56 -7.11
CA HIS A 38 -3.65 -2.05 -5.97
C HIS A 38 -5.18 -1.88 -6.15
N ALA A 39 -5.62 -0.74 -6.69
CA ALA A 39 -7.03 -0.51 -6.97
C ALA A 39 -7.57 -1.44 -8.07
N LEU A 40 -6.74 -1.81 -9.05
CA LEU A 40 -7.11 -2.80 -10.07
C LEU A 40 -7.21 -4.21 -9.49
N SER A 41 -6.30 -4.59 -8.58
CA SER A 41 -6.34 -5.86 -7.88
C SER A 41 -7.59 -5.98 -7.00
N ASP A 42 -7.89 -4.96 -6.19
CA ASP A 42 -9.11 -4.88 -5.38
C ASP A 42 -10.36 -4.98 -6.28
N ALA A 43 -10.40 -4.22 -7.38
CA ALA A 43 -11.53 -4.24 -8.30
C ALA A 43 -11.72 -5.62 -8.96
N LEU A 44 -10.63 -6.28 -9.33
CA LEU A 44 -10.65 -7.62 -9.91
C LEU A 44 -11.20 -8.64 -8.92
N TRP A 45 -10.72 -8.63 -7.68
CA TRP A 45 -11.20 -9.52 -6.64
C TRP A 45 -12.71 -9.32 -6.40
N ILE A 46 -13.15 -8.07 -6.22
CA ILE A 46 -14.57 -7.76 -6.00
C ILE A 46 -15.42 -8.10 -7.23
N ALA A 47 -14.93 -7.88 -8.45
CA ALA A 47 -15.64 -8.25 -9.67
C ALA A 47 -15.93 -9.76 -9.72
N ARG A 48 -14.97 -10.59 -9.31
CA ARG A 48 -15.15 -12.04 -9.21
C ARG A 48 -16.17 -12.42 -8.13
N GLU A 49 -16.11 -11.80 -6.94
CA GLU A 49 -17.07 -12.03 -5.85
C GLU A 49 -18.51 -11.65 -6.26
N LEU A 50 -18.67 -10.58 -7.04
CA LEU A 50 -19.96 -10.13 -7.56
C LEU A 50 -20.47 -10.95 -8.76
N GLY A 51 -19.68 -11.88 -9.30
CA GLY A 51 -20.02 -12.63 -10.50
C GLY A 51 -20.18 -11.73 -11.74
N ARG A 52 -19.31 -10.70 -11.87
CA ARG A 52 -19.26 -9.82 -13.05
C ARG A 52 -18.92 -10.61 -14.31
N THR A 53 -19.19 -10.04 -15.48
CA THR A 53 -19.01 -10.78 -16.74
C THR A 53 -17.54 -11.12 -16.98
N ASN A 54 -17.31 -12.19 -17.74
CA ASN A 54 -15.96 -12.61 -18.10
C ASN A 54 -15.19 -11.48 -18.83
N GLU A 55 -15.87 -10.68 -19.66
CA GLU A 55 -15.24 -9.55 -20.35
C GLU A 55 -14.81 -8.43 -19.39
N GLU A 56 -15.59 -8.17 -18.33
CA GLU A 56 -15.23 -7.19 -17.31
C GLU A 56 -14.02 -7.66 -16.50
N VAL A 57 -14.04 -8.93 -16.07
CA VAL A 57 -12.95 -9.56 -15.32
C VAL A 57 -11.65 -9.56 -16.15
N GLN A 58 -11.70 -10.03 -17.40
CA GLN A 58 -10.53 -10.05 -18.29
C GLN A 58 -9.95 -8.65 -18.55
N ARG A 59 -10.80 -7.62 -18.62
CA ARG A 59 -10.34 -6.24 -18.81
C ARG A 59 -9.57 -5.73 -17.59
N LEU A 60 -10.04 -6.05 -16.38
CA LEU A 60 -9.34 -5.70 -15.14
C LEU A 60 -8.03 -6.48 -15.01
N GLU A 61 -8.05 -7.79 -15.29
CA GLU A 61 -6.86 -8.64 -15.32
C GLU A 61 -5.81 -8.10 -16.28
N TRP A 62 -6.19 -7.83 -17.54
CA TRP A 62 -5.27 -7.29 -18.53
C TRP A 62 -4.62 -6.00 -18.02
N ARG A 63 -5.41 -5.08 -17.45
CA ARG A 63 -4.91 -3.78 -16.98
C ARG A 63 -3.95 -3.95 -15.82
N LEU A 64 -4.29 -4.81 -14.86
CA LEU A 64 -3.44 -5.12 -13.73
C LEU A 64 -2.11 -5.70 -14.22
N TYR A 65 -2.15 -6.79 -14.99
CA TYR A 65 -0.95 -7.47 -15.46
C TYR A 65 -0.08 -6.60 -16.36
N ALA A 66 -0.68 -5.75 -17.20
CA ALA A 66 0.08 -4.80 -18.01
C ALA A 66 0.88 -3.82 -17.15
N LEU A 67 0.29 -3.27 -16.08
CA LEU A 67 0.98 -2.36 -15.17
C LEU A 67 2.07 -3.07 -14.35
N LEU A 68 1.77 -4.25 -13.80
CA LEU A 68 2.77 -5.02 -13.04
C LEU A 68 3.95 -5.44 -13.92
N THR A 69 3.69 -5.77 -15.19
CA THR A 69 4.75 -6.03 -16.18
C THR A 69 5.61 -4.79 -16.42
N TRP A 70 5.00 -3.60 -16.55
CA TRP A 70 5.76 -2.36 -16.70
C TRP A 70 6.62 -2.04 -15.47
N ILE A 71 6.10 -2.26 -14.25
CA ILE A 71 6.88 -2.13 -13.02
C ILE A 71 8.11 -3.05 -13.07
N SER A 72 7.91 -4.33 -13.39
CA SER A 72 8.99 -5.32 -13.51
C SER A 72 10.03 -4.96 -14.57
N LEU A 73 9.63 -4.32 -15.68
CA LEU A 73 10.54 -3.91 -16.75
C LEU A 73 11.36 -2.67 -16.41
N LEU A 74 10.85 -1.80 -15.54
CA LEU A 74 11.55 -0.62 -15.04
C LEU A 74 12.55 -0.97 -13.93
N GLY A 75 12.26 -2.01 -13.16
CA GLY A 75 13.17 -2.64 -12.21
C GLY A 75 12.61 -3.97 -11.73
N GLU A 76 13.45 -4.99 -11.70
CA GLU A 76 13.05 -6.37 -11.38
C GLU A 76 12.87 -6.62 -9.87
N GLY A 77 13.13 -5.61 -9.03
CA GLY A 77 13.02 -5.71 -7.58
C GLY A 77 14.29 -6.22 -6.89
N SER A 78 15.41 -6.29 -7.60
CA SER A 78 16.72 -6.60 -7.01
C SER A 78 17.38 -5.36 -6.42
N GLU A 79 18.39 -5.54 -5.57
CA GLU A 79 19.14 -4.41 -5.02
C GLU A 79 19.80 -3.55 -6.12
N GLN A 80 20.24 -4.20 -7.20
CA GLN A 80 20.88 -3.59 -8.37
C GLN A 80 19.87 -2.85 -9.25
N TYR A 81 18.66 -3.39 -9.36
CA TYR A 81 17.57 -2.83 -10.18
C TYR A 81 16.24 -2.82 -9.39
N PRO A 82 16.09 -1.89 -8.42
CA PRO A 82 14.88 -1.82 -7.59
C PRO A 82 13.64 -1.53 -8.43
N ALA A 83 12.52 -2.16 -8.09
CA ALA A 83 11.24 -1.94 -8.77
C ALA A 83 10.72 -0.52 -8.48
N VAL A 84 10.22 0.17 -9.50
CA VAL A 84 9.76 1.55 -9.36
C VAL A 84 8.26 1.57 -9.08
N VAL A 85 7.88 2.15 -7.94
CA VAL A 85 6.48 2.33 -7.54
C VAL A 85 6.22 3.75 -7.06
N VAL A 86 4.96 4.16 -7.09
CA VAL A 86 4.53 5.49 -6.61
C VAL A 86 3.67 5.42 -5.34
N ASN A 87 3.36 4.20 -4.87
CA ASN A 87 2.55 3.94 -3.69
C ASN A 87 2.97 2.63 -3.03
N VAL A 88 3.05 2.61 -1.70
CA VAL A 88 3.37 1.42 -0.90
C VAL A 88 2.46 0.24 -1.21
N ARG A 89 1.17 0.46 -1.46
CA ARG A 89 0.25 -0.64 -1.79
C ARG A 89 0.57 -1.30 -3.13
N ASP A 90 1.17 -0.56 -4.06
CA ASP A 90 1.60 -1.13 -5.34
C ASP A 90 2.80 -2.06 -5.15
N GLU A 91 3.66 -1.82 -4.15
CA GLU A 91 4.75 -2.75 -3.77
C GLU A 91 4.16 -4.11 -3.39
N TYR A 92 3.18 -4.11 -2.48
CA TYR A 92 2.51 -5.33 -2.03
C TYR A 92 1.73 -6.01 -3.15
N THR A 93 1.06 -5.23 -4.00
CA THR A 93 0.35 -5.79 -5.17
C THR A 93 1.33 -6.46 -6.13
N PHE A 94 2.48 -5.83 -6.39
CA PHE A 94 3.53 -6.40 -7.21
C PHE A 94 4.10 -7.69 -6.61
N MET A 95 4.43 -7.68 -5.33
CA MET A 95 4.94 -8.88 -4.65
C MET A 95 3.93 -10.04 -4.67
N TYR A 96 2.68 -9.79 -4.29
CA TYR A 96 1.69 -10.86 -4.14
C TYR A 96 1.12 -11.33 -5.48
N ASP A 97 0.75 -10.42 -6.37
CA ASP A 97 0.00 -10.75 -7.58
C ASP A 97 0.90 -11.04 -8.79
N TYR A 98 2.13 -10.53 -8.80
CA TYR A 98 3.08 -10.71 -9.90
C TYR A 98 4.25 -11.63 -9.53
N MET A 99 4.97 -11.35 -8.43
CA MET A 99 6.12 -12.17 -8.03
C MET A 99 5.72 -13.49 -7.36
N GLY A 100 4.49 -13.60 -6.85
CA GLY A 100 4.01 -14.77 -6.13
C GLY A 100 4.59 -14.92 -4.72
N VAL A 101 5.04 -13.80 -4.12
CA VAL A 101 5.43 -13.74 -2.71
C VAL A 101 4.26 -14.22 -1.85
N ARG A 102 4.53 -15.08 -0.87
CA ARG A 102 3.48 -15.57 0.05
C ARG A 102 3.49 -14.87 1.38
N LYS A 103 4.66 -14.43 1.82
CA LYS A 103 4.85 -13.90 3.16
C LYS A 103 6.00 -12.89 3.20
N VAL A 104 5.74 -11.75 3.83
CA VAL A 104 6.74 -10.75 4.21
C VAL A 104 7.27 -11.08 5.60
N LEU A 105 8.59 -11.02 5.77
CA LEU A 105 9.32 -11.31 7.01
C LEU A 105 9.80 -10.04 7.71
N GLY A 106 10.08 -8.98 6.95
CA GLY A 106 10.59 -7.71 7.46
C GLY A 106 10.54 -6.63 6.40
N GLN A 107 10.63 -5.37 6.84
CA GLN A 107 10.64 -4.21 5.95
C GLN A 107 11.54 -3.12 6.54
N GLN A 108 12.35 -2.49 5.70
CA GLN A 108 13.35 -1.49 6.10
C GLN A 108 13.47 -0.41 5.02
N LEU A 109 13.38 0.85 5.43
CA LEU A 109 13.69 1.99 4.55
C LEU A 109 15.19 2.27 4.60
N ILE A 110 15.88 2.03 3.48
CA ILE A 110 17.33 2.18 3.32
C ILE A 110 17.61 3.43 2.50
N ARG A 111 18.62 4.22 2.89
CA ARG A 111 19.18 5.29 2.06
C ARG A 111 20.60 4.92 1.68
N LYS A 112 20.86 4.76 0.39
CA LYS A 112 22.21 4.50 -0.12
C LYS A 112 22.98 5.81 -0.27
N ASP A 113 24.25 5.72 -0.67
CA ASP A 113 25.16 6.85 -0.83
C ASP A 113 24.69 7.87 -1.89
N ASP A 114 23.80 7.44 -2.80
CA ASP A 114 23.13 8.29 -3.80
C ASP A 114 22.04 9.20 -3.21
N GLY A 115 21.69 9.03 -1.94
CA GLY A 115 20.63 9.77 -1.26
C GLY A 115 19.21 9.36 -1.65
N ILE A 116 19.05 8.34 -2.50
CA ILE A 116 17.76 7.80 -2.93
C ILE A 116 17.21 6.89 -1.82
N PRO A 117 15.95 7.09 -1.39
CA PRO A 117 15.30 6.16 -0.47
C PRO A 117 14.83 4.91 -1.20
N TYR A 118 15.18 3.76 -0.66
CA TYR A 118 14.75 2.45 -1.11
C TYR A 118 13.96 1.76 0.00
N ASP A 119 12.82 1.19 -0.35
CA ASP A 119 12.12 0.27 0.56
C ASP A 119 12.59 -1.16 0.28
N LYS A 120 13.19 -1.78 1.29
CA LYS A 120 13.66 -3.17 1.24
C LYS A 120 12.69 -4.04 2.02
N ILE A 121 12.15 -5.06 1.37
CA ILE A 121 11.22 -6.02 1.96
C ILE A 121 11.87 -7.40 1.96
N ASP A 122 12.10 -7.94 3.16
CA ASP A 122 12.54 -9.32 3.35
C ASP A 122 11.33 -10.25 3.21
N ILE A 123 11.44 -11.32 2.42
CA ILE A 123 10.33 -12.22 2.07
C ILE A 123 10.66 -13.68 2.38
N GLU A 124 9.62 -14.49 2.55
CA GLU A 124 9.79 -15.94 2.46
C GLU A 124 10.38 -16.26 1.08
N PRO A 125 11.52 -16.99 1.02
CA PRO A 125 12.23 -17.10 -0.23
C PRO A 125 11.41 -17.73 -1.35
N LEU A 126 11.50 -17.12 -2.53
CA LEU A 126 10.96 -17.66 -3.76
C LEU A 126 12.03 -18.48 -4.45
N ASP A 127 11.71 -19.76 -4.71
CA ASP A 127 12.53 -20.61 -5.56
C ASP A 127 12.22 -20.27 -7.02
N THR A 128 13.19 -19.67 -7.71
CA THR A 128 13.15 -19.50 -9.17
C THR A 128 14.05 -20.54 -9.83
N SER A 129 13.95 -20.69 -11.15
CA SER A 129 14.80 -21.63 -11.91
C SER A 129 16.29 -21.41 -11.69
N ASP A 130 16.69 -20.16 -11.50
CA ASP A 130 18.09 -19.74 -11.56
C ASP A 130 18.61 -19.14 -10.26
N SER A 131 17.72 -18.83 -9.30
CA SER A 131 18.10 -18.19 -8.04
C SER A 131 17.05 -18.33 -6.93
N LYS A 132 17.45 -17.99 -5.71
CA LYS A 132 16.57 -17.86 -4.56
C LYS A 132 16.41 -16.38 -4.24
N ILE A 133 15.21 -15.84 -4.41
CA ILE A 133 14.92 -14.44 -4.10
C ILE A 133 14.39 -14.38 -2.66
N SER A 134 15.11 -13.74 -1.75
CA SER A 134 14.72 -13.59 -0.34
C SER A 134 14.40 -12.15 0.07
N GLU A 135 14.59 -11.20 -0.83
CA GLU A 135 14.34 -9.78 -0.60
C GLU A 135 13.90 -9.12 -1.90
N VAL A 136 13.08 -8.07 -1.77
CA VAL A 136 12.62 -7.23 -2.87
C VAL A 136 12.91 -5.78 -2.52
N TRP A 137 13.48 -5.05 -3.47
CA TRP A 137 13.84 -3.65 -3.33
C TRP A 137 12.95 -2.78 -4.21
N PHE A 138 12.45 -1.68 -3.64
CA PHE A 138 11.65 -0.68 -4.34
C PHE A 138 12.33 0.67 -4.31
N ASP A 139 12.42 1.33 -5.46
CA ASP A 139 12.75 2.75 -5.53
C ASP A 139 11.48 3.54 -5.22
N VAL A 140 11.53 4.28 -4.10
CA VAL A 140 10.40 5.05 -3.59
C VAL A 140 10.66 6.56 -3.62
N SER A 141 11.58 6.99 -4.49
CA SER A 141 11.93 8.41 -4.68
C SER A 141 10.90 9.20 -5.48
N TYR A 142 10.05 8.53 -6.26
CA TYR A 142 8.95 9.13 -7.01
C TYR A 142 7.79 9.50 -6.07
N PRO A 143 7.00 10.55 -6.38
CA PRO A 143 6.26 11.28 -5.37
C PRO A 143 5.22 10.42 -4.66
N PHE A 144 5.50 10.15 -3.39
CA PHE A 144 4.49 9.92 -2.38
C PHE A 144 3.69 11.22 -2.19
N THR A 145 2.40 11.24 -2.52
CA THR A 145 1.46 12.03 -1.72
C THR A 145 1.29 11.33 -0.36
N MET A 146 2.30 11.44 0.51
CA MET A 146 2.17 11.10 1.93
C MET A 146 1.24 12.11 2.61
N LEU A 147 -0.07 11.99 2.41
CA LEU A 147 -1.06 12.69 3.24
C LEU A 147 -1.18 12.09 4.65
N ALA A 148 -0.41 11.04 4.97
CA ALA A 148 -0.23 10.53 6.32
C ALA A 148 1.22 10.10 6.56
N SER A 149 1.78 10.61 7.66
CA SER A 149 3.17 10.43 8.11
C SER A 149 3.64 8.95 8.15
N PRO A 150 4.92 8.67 7.83
CA PRO A 150 5.56 7.35 7.93
C PRO A 150 5.46 6.67 9.31
N GLY A 151 5.21 7.45 10.37
CA GLY A 151 5.23 6.95 11.74
C GLY A 151 4.18 5.89 12.09
N HIS A 152 3.11 5.77 11.27
CA HIS A 152 2.04 4.81 11.54
C HIS A 152 2.39 3.37 11.10
N TRP A 153 3.30 3.19 10.14
CA TRP A 153 3.61 1.87 9.59
C TRP A 153 4.80 1.21 10.30
N ALA A 154 5.84 1.98 10.67
CA ALA A 154 6.95 1.48 11.47
C ALA A 154 6.50 0.93 12.84
N LYS A 155 5.54 1.60 13.50
CA LYS A 155 5.01 1.16 14.81
C LYS A 155 4.23 -0.15 14.79
N LYS A 156 3.69 -0.57 13.63
CA LYS A 156 2.90 -1.81 13.53
C LYS A 156 3.78 -3.04 13.32
N LEU A 157 5.04 -2.85 12.89
CA LEU A 157 6.00 -3.92 12.63
C LEU A 157 6.94 -4.18 13.82
N THR A 158 7.12 -3.23 14.74
CA THR A 158 8.04 -3.37 15.89
C THR A 158 7.40 -3.92 17.17
N GLY A 159 6.09 -4.16 17.20
CA GLY A 159 5.42 -4.73 18.38
C GLY A 159 5.48 -3.87 19.64
N GLU A 160 5.82 -2.59 19.54
CA GLU A 160 5.82 -1.67 20.68
C GLU A 160 4.38 -1.22 20.97
N THR A 161 3.76 -1.86 21.96
CA THR A 161 2.59 -1.35 22.65
C THR A 161 2.80 0.11 23.03
N LEU A 162 1.92 0.98 22.53
CA LEU A 162 1.74 2.34 23.03
C LEU A 162 1.47 2.30 24.53
N THR A 163 2.50 2.52 25.35
CA THR A 163 2.29 3.04 26.70
C THR A 163 1.66 4.40 26.53
N LYS A 164 0.39 4.47 26.94
CA LYS A 164 -0.40 5.68 27.04
C LYS A 164 0.35 6.62 27.98
N ASP A 165 1.05 7.60 27.42
CA ASP A 165 1.59 8.70 28.22
C ASP A 165 0.40 9.37 28.91
N THR A 166 0.39 9.22 30.23
CA THR A 166 -0.56 9.83 31.13
C THR A 166 -0.21 11.31 31.15
N ALA A 167 -0.91 12.13 30.36
CA ALA A 167 -0.91 13.57 30.59
C ALA A 167 -1.52 13.82 31.97
N PRO A 168 -0.88 14.63 32.85
CA PRO A 168 -1.48 14.94 34.13
C PRO A 168 -2.71 15.83 33.90
N GLU A 169 -3.82 15.41 34.52
CA GLU A 169 -5.05 16.17 34.66
C GLU A 169 -4.73 17.56 35.24
N ASN A 170 -5.04 18.62 34.49
CA ASN A 170 -5.30 19.92 35.09
C ASN A 170 -6.82 20.10 35.14
N GLU A 171 -7.38 19.81 36.32
CA GLU A 171 -8.72 20.21 36.70
C GLU A 171 -8.81 21.75 36.95
N PRO A 172 -10.02 22.33 36.90
CA PRO A 172 -10.23 23.76 36.73
C PRO A 172 -10.46 24.53 38.04
N GLY A 173 -9.88 25.73 38.13
CA GLY A 173 -10.48 26.89 38.80
C GLY A 173 -10.07 27.18 40.25
N VAL A 174 -9.39 28.32 40.46
CA VAL A 174 -9.56 29.21 41.63
C VAL A 174 -9.33 30.66 41.16
N PRO A 175 -10.26 31.61 41.40
CA PRO A 175 -10.02 33.02 41.14
C PRO A 175 -9.21 33.63 42.30
N SER A 176 -8.21 34.47 41.99
CA SER A 176 -7.51 35.24 43.03
C SER A 176 -8.11 36.64 43.17
N PRO A 177 -8.29 37.15 44.40
CA PRO A 177 -8.95 38.42 44.68
C PRO A 177 -7.98 39.62 44.61
N GLY A 178 -8.50 40.74 44.14
CA GLY A 178 -8.16 42.14 44.48
C GLY A 178 -6.71 42.57 44.63
N GLU A 179 -6.28 43.50 43.77
CA GLU A 179 -5.88 44.88 44.13
C GLU A 179 -6.04 45.80 42.90
#